data_AF-A0A8I1R748-F1
#
_entry.id   AF-A0A8I1R748-F1
#
_cell.length_a   1.000
_cell.length_b   1.000
_cell.length_c   1.000
_cell.angle_alpha   90.00
_cell.angle_beta   90.00
_cell.angle_gamma   90.00
#
_symmetry.space_group_name_H-M   'P 1'
#
loop_
_entity.id
_entity.type
_entity.pdbx_description
1 polymer ?
#
loop_
_entity_poly.entity_id
_entity_poly.type
_entity_poly.pdbx_seq_one_letter_code
_entity_poly.pdbx_strand_id
1 'polypeptide(L)'
;MVAYPLFVYSKKDVGRAGRKLAGDLVWNTETQDEIRHAFAVANSWPDSHAAPMRRIHAELIAKVRKLGLKQTSGISAARLKRMTSIRKKLRKINIGLEAIQDLGGCRAILPRMEDVQRLVNAYGDSCRHIIFDQNNYIAEPKPGGYRSHHLKLKFTGSGEVEHFSGRRIEVQVRTQLQHTWATAVEAVGLIRGEDLKGGAGNGDWLRLFELVSSEFAEHENCSPVPGAPVGRPRRQEILDLDRRLGAAATLDNLS
;
A
#
# COMPACT_ATOMS: atom_id res chain seq x y z
N MET A 1 -18.94 -2.36 -22.20
CA MET A 1 -18.50 -3.50 -21.36
C MET A 1 -16.97 -3.48 -21.36
N VAL A 2 -16.31 -3.32 -20.21
CA VAL A 2 -14.83 -3.26 -20.20
C VAL A 2 -14.29 -4.68 -20.35
N ALA A 3 -13.73 -5.01 -21.51
CA ALA A 3 -13.04 -6.27 -21.73
C ALA A 3 -11.75 -6.26 -20.88
N TYR A 4 -11.65 -7.18 -19.93
CA TYR A 4 -10.40 -7.41 -19.21
C TYR A 4 -9.58 -8.43 -20.00
N PRO A 5 -8.26 -8.21 -20.17
CA PRO A 5 -7.44 -9.14 -20.91
C PRO A 5 -7.51 -10.52 -20.26
N LEU A 6 -7.85 -11.53 -21.07
CA LEU A 6 -7.80 -12.92 -20.63
C LEU A 6 -6.35 -13.28 -20.33
N PHE A 7 -6.13 -13.86 -19.16
CA PHE A 7 -4.80 -14.26 -18.72
C PHE A 7 -4.37 -15.52 -19.49
N VAL A 8 -3.57 -15.33 -20.54
CA VAL A 8 -3.13 -16.39 -21.47
C VAL A 8 -1.86 -17.13 -21.05
N TYR A 9 -1.17 -16.66 -20.00
CA TYR A 9 0.09 -17.25 -19.53
C TYR A 9 -0.14 -18.18 -18.33
N SER A 10 0.72 -19.17 -18.11
CA SER A 10 0.66 -19.98 -16.89
C SER A 10 1.31 -19.25 -15.71
N LYS A 11 1.02 -19.69 -14.47
CA LYS A 11 1.77 -19.20 -13.29
C LYS A 11 3.27 -19.46 -13.39
N LYS A 12 3.66 -20.55 -14.07
CA LYS A 12 5.07 -20.91 -14.29
C LYS A 12 5.76 -19.88 -15.20
N ASP A 13 5.05 -19.40 -16.22
CA ASP A 13 5.56 -18.36 -17.12
C ASP A 13 5.71 -17.03 -16.39
N VAL A 14 4.71 -16.65 -15.59
CA VAL A 14 4.79 -15.47 -14.70
C VAL A 14 5.98 -15.56 -13.75
N GLY A 15 6.22 -16.71 -13.15
CA GLY A 15 7.37 -16.91 -12.26
C GLY A 15 8.71 -16.83 -13.00
N ARG A 16 8.80 -17.35 -14.24
CA ARG A 16 9.99 -17.24 -15.08
C ARG A 16 10.27 -15.79 -15.46
N ALA A 17 9.24 -15.07 -15.93
CA ALA A 17 9.33 -13.65 -16.25
C ALA A 17 9.73 -12.83 -15.02
N GLY A 18 9.12 -13.11 -13.85
CA GLY A 18 9.47 -12.48 -12.58
C GLY A 18 10.95 -12.64 -12.22
N ARG A 19 11.50 -13.86 -12.33
CA ARG A 19 12.93 -14.11 -12.08
C ARG A 19 13.84 -13.34 -13.04
N LYS A 20 13.51 -13.30 -14.34
CA LYS A 20 14.26 -12.49 -15.32
C LYS A 20 14.24 -11.02 -14.93
N LEU A 21 13.08 -10.46 -14.60
CA LEU A 21 12.92 -9.05 -14.24
C LEU A 21 13.53 -8.66 -12.88
N ALA A 22 13.77 -9.64 -12.01
CA ALA A 22 14.51 -9.45 -10.76
C ALA A 22 16.00 -9.22 -11.01
N GLY A 23 16.57 -9.81 -12.07
CA GLY A 23 17.97 -9.63 -12.44
C GLY A 23 18.27 -8.28 -13.11
N ASP A 24 19.56 -8.09 -13.41
CA ASP A 24 20.02 -6.99 -14.24
C ASP A 24 19.57 -7.19 -15.68
N LEU A 25 19.10 -6.11 -16.29
CA LEU A 25 18.54 -6.11 -17.64
C LEU A 25 19.50 -5.34 -18.55
N VAL A 26 20.36 -6.06 -19.25
CA VAL A 26 21.22 -5.47 -20.29
C VAL A 26 20.38 -5.29 -21.54
N TRP A 27 20.17 -4.05 -21.98
CA TRP A 27 19.38 -3.74 -23.18
C TRP A 27 20.29 -3.64 -24.41
N ASN A 28 20.18 -4.61 -25.33
CA ASN A 28 20.88 -4.61 -26.61
C ASN A 28 20.06 -5.37 -27.67
N THR A 29 20.57 -5.47 -28.91
CA THR A 29 19.87 -6.10 -30.03
C THR A 29 19.52 -7.57 -29.79
N GLU A 30 20.33 -8.31 -29.02
CA GLU A 30 20.14 -9.74 -28.74
C GLU A 30 19.14 -9.98 -27.61
N THR A 31 19.07 -9.06 -26.63
CA THR A 31 18.28 -9.24 -25.41
C THR A 31 16.94 -8.50 -25.41
N GLN A 32 16.78 -7.48 -26.27
CA GLN A 32 15.61 -6.58 -26.23
C GLN A 32 14.27 -7.31 -26.35
N ASP A 33 14.17 -8.32 -27.21
CA ASP A 33 12.89 -9.00 -27.46
C ASP A 33 12.53 -9.96 -26.33
N GLU A 34 13.53 -10.64 -25.76
CA GLU A 34 13.35 -11.46 -24.55
C GLU A 34 12.91 -10.57 -23.36
N ILE A 35 13.53 -9.41 -23.19
CA ILE A 35 13.18 -8.45 -22.12
C ILE A 35 11.76 -7.93 -22.33
N ARG A 36 11.40 -7.50 -23.56
CA ARG A 36 10.03 -7.07 -23.90
C ARG A 36 9.01 -8.16 -23.60
N HIS A 37 9.30 -9.39 -24.00
CA HIS A 37 8.43 -10.52 -23.73
C HIS A 37 8.28 -10.79 -22.23
N ALA A 38 9.37 -10.77 -21.46
CA ALA A 38 9.33 -10.92 -20.02
C ALA A 38 8.47 -9.83 -19.35
N PHE A 39 8.58 -8.56 -19.78
CA PHE A 39 7.71 -7.49 -19.31
C PHE A 39 6.24 -7.71 -19.69
N ALA A 40 5.95 -8.16 -20.92
CA ALA A 40 4.58 -8.44 -21.35
C ALA A 40 3.94 -9.55 -20.50
N VAL A 41 4.64 -10.66 -20.30
CA VAL A 41 4.19 -11.76 -19.43
C VAL A 41 4.02 -11.28 -17.99
N ALA A 42 5.00 -10.56 -17.45
CA ALA A 42 4.94 -10.10 -16.06
C ALA A 42 3.81 -9.08 -15.81
N ASN A 43 3.56 -8.15 -16.74
CA ASN A 43 2.49 -7.15 -16.62
C ASN A 43 1.09 -7.79 -16.70
N SER A 44 0.93 -8.87 -17.47
CA SER A 44 -0.33 -9.60 -17.54
C SER A 44 -0.83 -10.11 -16.16
N TRP A 45 0.10 -10.34 -15.23
CA TRP A 45 -0.24 -10.83 -13.90
C TRP A 45 -0.93 -9.76 -13.03
N PRO A 46 -0.35 -8.57 -12.74
CA PRO A 46 -1.07 -7.45 -12.16
C PRO A 46 -2.35 -7.09 -12.92
N ASP A 47 -2.34 -7.11 -14.26
CA ASP A 47 -3.52 -6.77 -15.06
C ASP A 47 -4.70 -7.71 -14.79
N SER A 48 -4.45 -9.00 -14.56
CA SER A 48 -5.48 -9.96 -14.15
C SER A 48 -6.12 -9.66 -12.78
N HIS A 49 -5.55 -8.75 -11.99
CA HIS A 49 -6.13 -8.29 -10.72
C HIS A 49 -7.04 -7.07 -10.90
N ALA A 50 -7.09 -6.44 -12.08
CA ALA A 50 -7.86 -5.22 -12.32
C ALA A 50 -9.37 -5.41 -12.08
N ALA A 51 -9.96 -6.48 -12.61
CA ALA A 51 -11.37 -6.80 -12.43
C ALA A 51 -11.70 -7.13 -10.97
N PRO A 52 -11.01 -8.08 -10.30
CA PRO A 52 -11.16 -8.32 -8.85
C PRO A 52 -11.05 -7.06 -8.01
N MET A 53 -10.03 -6.23 -8.27
CA MET A 53 -9.80 -4.99 -7.55
C MET A 53 -10.98 -4.03 -7.68
N ARG A 54 -11.49 -3.83 -8.90
CA ARG A 54 -12.66 -2.96 -9.15
C ARG A 54 -13.93 -3.46 -8.47
N ARG A 55 -14.15 -4.78 -8.43
CA ARG A 55 -15.30 -5.38 -7.72
C ARG A 55 -15.20 -5.18 -6.21
N ILE A 56 -14.03 -5.44 -5.63
CA ILE A 56 -13.77 -5.20 -4.20
C ILE A 56 -13.85 -3.72 -3.85
N HIS A 57 -13.38 -2.83 -4.73
CA HIS A 57 -13.51 -1.39 -4.57
C HIS A 57 -14.98 -0.93 -4.60
N ALA A 58 -15.80 -1.50 -5.47
CA ALA A 58 -17.24 -1.22 -5.48
C ALA A 58 -17.92 -1.69 -4.18
N GLU A 59 -17.55 -2.86 -3.66
CA GLU A 59 -18.03 -3.34 -2.34
C GLU A 59 -17.60 -2.40 -1.21
N LEU A 60 -16.35 -1.96 -1.22
CA LEU A 60 -15.82 -0.98 -0.26
C LEU A 60 -16.66 0.30 -0.25
N ILE A 61 -16.94 0.87 -1.43
CA ILE A 61 -17.77 2.06 -1.57
C ILE A 61 -19.18 1.80 -1.05
N ALA A 62 -19.77 0.65 -1.37
CA ALA A 62 -21.11 0.29 -0.90
C ALA A 62 -21.18 0.18 0.62
N LYS A 63 -20.19 -0.45 1.27
CA LYS A 63 -20.09 -0.54 2.73
C LYS A 63 -19.97 0.83 3.38
N VAL A 64 -19.08 1.68 2.86
CA VAL A 64 -18.90 3.05 3.34
C VAL A 64 -20.20 3.85 3.28
N ARG A 65 -20.93 3.77 2.15
CA ARG A 65 -22.24 4.41 1.99
C ARG A 65 -23.28 3.85 2.97
N LYS A 66 -23.39 2.53 3.09
CA LYS A 66 -24.35 1.87 3.99
C LYS A 66 -24.15 2.28 5.45
N LEU A 67 -22.89 2.47 5.86
CA LEU A 67 -22.54 2.89 7.22
C LEU A 67 -22.67 4.41 7.45
N GLY A 68 -22.97 5.19 6.40
CA GLY A 68 -23.05 6.65 6.48
C GLY A 68 -21.71 7.32 6.81
N LEU A 69 -20.57 6.66 6.50
CA LEU A 69 -19.26 7.21 6.83
C LEU A 69 -18.95 8.37 5.87
N LYS A 70 -18.62 9.53 6.44
CA LYS A 70 -18.14 10.67 5.64
C LYS A 70 -16.76 10.32 5.10
N GLN A 71 -16.61 10.27 3.79
CA GLN A 71 -15.30 10.19 3.17
C GLN A 71 -14.78 11.60 2.96
N THR A 72 -13.50 11.82 3.23
CA THR A 72 -12.80 13.01 2.76
C THR A 72 -12.67 12.95 1.23
N SER A 73 -12.77 14.11 0.59
CA SER A 73 -12.80 14.25 -0.87
C SER A 73 -11.63 13.51 -1.55
N GLY A 74 -11.95 12.64 -2.53
CA GLY A 74 -11.00 12.10 -3.50
C GLY A 74 -10.39 10.71 -3.26
N ILE A 75 -10.77 9.92 -2.22
CA ILE A 75 -9.83 8.87 -1.76
C ILE A 75 -10.40 7.49 -1.43
N SER A 76 -11.21 6.95 -2.34
CA SER A 76 -11.16 5.49 -2.56
C SER A 76 -10.35 5.21 -3.82
N ALA A 77 -9.05 4.97 -3.64
CA ALA A 77 -8.15 4.67 -4.74
C ALA A 77 -8.08 3.16 -4.93
N ALA A 78 -8.37 2.69 -6.15
CA ALA A 78 -8.07 1.35 -6.59
C ALA A 78 -6.83 1.44 -7.49
N ARG A 79 -5.74 0.76 -7.11
CA ARG A 79 -4.48 0.84 -7.84
C ARG A 79 -3.79 -0.52 -7.96
N LEU A 80 -3.35 -0.83 -9.17
CA LEU A 80 -2.41 -1.92 -9.42
C LEU A 80 -0.99 -1.49 -9.03
N LYS A 81 -0.23 -2.45 -8.49
CA LYS A 81 1.18 -2.24 -8.17
C LYS A 81 1.97 -2.00 -9.47
N ARG A 82 2.76 -0.93 -9.49
CA ARG A 82 3.61 -0.61 -10.65
C ARG A 82 4.75 -1.62 -10.78
N MET A 83 5.16 -1.92 -12.01
CA MET A 83 6.24 -2.88 -12.28
C MET A 83 7.57 -2.47 -11.64
N THR A 84 7.85 -1.17 -11.50
CA THR A 84 9.03 -0.67 -10.77
C THR A 84 9.04 -1.12 -9.30
N SER A 85 7.90 -1.02 -8.61
CA SER A 85 7.74 -1.49 -7.23
C SER A 85 7.76 -3.01 -7.12
N ILE A 86 7.21 -3.73 -8.12
CA ILE A 86 7.29 -5.18 -8.22
C ILE A 86 8.75 -5.63 -8.32
N ARG A 87 9.51 -5.09 -9.28
CA ARG A 87 10.94 -5.40 -9.46
C ARG A 87 11.77 -5.08 -8.22
N LYS A 88 11.50 -3.96 -7.53
CA LYS A 88 12.17 -3.65 -6.25
C LYS A 88 11.93 -4.75 -5.21
N LYS A 89 10.69 -5.26 -5.11
CA LYS A 89 10.33 -6.34 -4.18
C LYS A 89 10.96 -7.67 -4.55
N LEU A 90 10.94 -8.03 -5.84
CA LEU A 90 11.56 -9.24 -6.38
C LEU A 90 13.08 -9.27 -6.17
N ARG A 91 13.74 -8.11 -6.22
CA ARG A 91 15.18 -7.97 -5.91
C ARG A 91 15.49 -8.10 -4.43
N LYS A 92 14.63 -7.56 -3.56
CA LYS A 92 14.85 -7.54 -2.12
C LYS A 92 14.50 -8.87 -1.44
N ILE A 93 13.55 -9.62 -2.00
CA ILE A 93 13.00 -10.83 -1.39
C ILE A 93 12.99 -11.93 -2.45
N ASN A 94 13.55 -13.10 -2.13
CA ASN A 94 13.58 -14.26 -3.02
C ASN A 94 12.20 -14.94 -3.13
N ILE A 95 11.23 -14.24 -3.74
CA ILE A 95 9.88 -14.74 -4.03
C ILE A 95 9.57 -14.61 -5.53
N GLY A 96 8.76 -15.53 -6.05
CA GLY A 96 8.23 -15.44 -7.41
C GLY A 96 7.17 -14.33 -7.55
N LEU A 97 7.03 -13.77 -8.76
CA LEU A 97 6.02 -12.76 -9.08
C LEU A 97 4.59 -13.26 -8.81
N GLU A 98 4.34 -14.53 -9.13
CA GLU A 98 3.09 -15.23 -8.89
C GLU A 98 2.71 -15.33 -7.40
N ALA A 99 3.69 -15.20 -6.51
CA ALA A 99 3.52 -15.26 -5.06
C ALA A 99 3.29 -13.88 -4.41
N ILE A 100 3.51 -12.78 -5.15
CA ILE A 100 3.28 -11.42 -4.64
C ILE A 100 1.78 -11.23 -4.36
N GLN A 101 1.47 -10.86 -3.12
CA GLN A 101 0.09 -10.75 -2.64
C GLN A 101 -0.55 -9.37 -2.86
N ASP A 102 0.26 -8.31 -2.86
CA ASP A 102 -0.17 -6.90 -2.87
C ASP A 102 -0.15 -6.29 -4.28
N LEU A 103 -0.70 -7.03 -5.26
CA LEU A 103 -0.70 -6.62 -6.67
C LEU A 103 -1.85 -5.68 -7.04
N GLY A 104 -3.01 -5.83 -6.38
CA GLY A 104 -4.12 -4.89 -6.45
C GLY A 104 -4.47 -4.40 -5.05
N GLY A 105 -4.67 -3.09 -4.90
CA GLY A 105 -4.98 -2.47 -3.62
C GLY A 105 -6.15 -1.50 -3.73
N CYS A 106 -7.04 -1.56 -2.76
CA CYS A 106 -8.08 -0.56 -2.52
C CYS A 106 -7.75 0.21 -1.24
N ARG A 107 -8.18 1.46 -1.15
CA ARG A 107 -7.99 2.27 0.05
C ARG A 107 -9.30 2.91 0.48
N ALA A 108 -9.55 2.97 1.79
CA ALA A 108 -10.53 3.86 2.39
C ALA A 108 -9.80 4.81 3.35
N ILE A 109 -10.11 6.09 3.22
CA ILE A 109 -9.59 7.15 4.06
C ILE A 109 -10.74 7.81 4.77
N LEU A 110 -10.68 7.77 6.09
CA LEU A 110 -11.77 8.16 6.96
C LEU A 110 -11.30 9.26 7.91
N PRO A 111 -12.21 10.12 8.39
CA PRO A 111 -11.82 11.27 9.20
C PRO A 111 -11.42 10.86 10.61
N ARG A 112 -11.96 9.76 11.15
CA ARG A 112 -11.78 9.36 12.56
C ARG A 112 -11.47 7.87 12.70
N MET A 113 -10.82 7.53 13.80
CA MET A 113 -10.53 6.14 14.17
C MET A 113 -11.79 5.31 14.40
N GLU A 114 -12.87 5.91 14.92
CA GLU A 114 -14.15 5.22 15.06
C GLU A 114 -14.69 4.75 13.70
N ASP A 115 -14.61 5.58 12.67
CA ASP A 115 -15.06 5.21 11.32
C ASP A 115 -14.20 4.10 10.72
N VAL A 116 -12.88 4.12 10.99
CA VAL A 116 -11.97 3.02 10.63
C VAL A 116 -12.43 1.71 11.27
N GLN A 117 -12.71 1.72 12.57
CA GLN A 117 -13.17 0.52 13.29
C GLN A 117 -14.53 0.03 12.77
N ARG A 118 -15.48 0.95 12.54
CA ARG A 118 -16.81 0.63 11.99
C ARG A 118 -16.71 -0.05 10.63
N LEU A 119 -15.84 0.44 9.74
CA LEU A 119 -15.65 -0.16 8.42
C LEU A 119 -14.96 -1.53 8.51
N VAL A 120 -13.93 -1.67 9.34
CA VAL A 120 -13.23 -2.94 9.56
C VAL A 120 -14.18 -4.00 10.14
N ASN A 121 -14.98 -3.65 11.15
CA ASN A 121 -16.00 -4.54 11.73
C ASN A 121 -17.02 -4.97 10.67
N ALA A 122 -17.49 -4.05 9.83
CA ALA A 122 -18.42 -4.38 8.76
C ALA A 122 -17.85 -5.32 7.69
N TYR A 123 -16.52 -5.43 7.57
CA TYR A 123 -15.88 -6.47 6.75
C TYR A 123 -15.84 -7.83 7.48
N GLY A 124 -15.64 -7.83 8.79
CA GLY A 124 -15.71 -9.03 9.63
C GLY A 124 -17.12 -9.63 9.69
N ASP A 125 -18.16 -8.78 9.77
CA ASP A 125 -19.55 -9.23 9.86
C ASP A 125 -20.07 -9.86 8.57
N SER A 126 -19.66 -9.31 7.43
CA SER A 126 -20.11 -9.76 6.12
C SER A 126 -19.12 -9.34 5.06
N CYS A 127 -18.56 -10.29 4.32
CA CYS A 127 -17.73 -10.01 3.15
C CYS A 127 -18.10 -11.01 2.06
N ARG A 128 -18.30 -10.54 0.82
CA ARG A 128 -18.55 -11.45 -0.32
C ARG A 128 -17.30 -12.28 -0.65
N HIS A 129 -16.13 -11.78 -0.23
CA HIS A 129 -14.82 -12.34 -0.53
C HIS A 129 -14.20 -12.95 0.73
N ILE A 130 -13.24 -13.84 0.53
CA ILE A 130 -12.58 -14.51 1.65
C ILE A 130 -11.50 -13.59 2.21
N ILE A 131 -11.66 -13.10 3.43
CA ILE A 131 -10.58 -12.45 4.18
C ILE A 131 -9.70 -13.57 4.71
N PHE A 132 -8.49 -13.72 4.17
CA PHE A 132 -7.60 -14.83 4.54
C PHE A 132 -6.50 -14.43 5.52
N ASP A 133 -6.27 -13.12 5.68
CA ASP A 133 -5.24 -12.56 6.55
C ASP A 133 -5.52 -11.06 6.78
N GLN A 134 -4.99 -10.51 7.86
CA GLN A 134 -5.11 -9.09 8.20
C GLN A 134 -3.90 -8.61 9.01
N ASN A 135 -3.50 -7.36 8.80
CA ASN A 135 -2.48 -6.70 9.62
C ASN A 135 -3.05 -5.42 10.22
N ASN A 136 -3.03 -5.31 11.55
CA ASN A 136 -3.48 -4.10 12.24
C ASN A 136 -2.29 -3.19 12.58
N TYR A 137 -1.73 -2.49 11.58
CA TYR A 137 -0.61 -1.56 11.81
C TYR A 137 -1.02 -0.28 12.55
N ILE A 138 -2.30 -0.13 12.93
CA ILE A 138 -2.71 0.96 13.81
C ILE A 138 -2.41 0.59 15.27
N ALA A 139 -2.78 -0.63 15.67
CA ALA A 139 -2.47 -1.18 16.99
C ALA A 139 -0.97 -1.55 17.12
N GLU A 140 -0.40 -2.14 16.07
CA GLU A 140 1.00 -2.58 16.03
C GLU A 140 1.75 -1.84 14.91
N PRO A 141 2.12 -0.56 15.12
CA PRO A 141 2.77 0.24 14.09
C PRO A 141 4.11 -0.34 13.67
N LYS A 142 4.48 -0.12 12.40
CA LYS A 142 5.86 -0.44 11.97
C LYS A 142 6.87 0.46 12.71
N PRO A 143 8.13 0.02 12.86
CA PRO A 143 9.16 0.82 13.54
C PRO A 143 9.31 2.23 12.97
N GLY A 144 9.21 2.39 11.65
CA GLY A 144 9.27 3.70 11.00
C GLY A 144 7.99 4.54 11.12
N GLY A 145 7.00 4.16 11.93
CA GLY A 145 5.77 4.94 12.14
C GLY A 145 4.61 4.67 11.17
N TYR A 146 4.72 3.69 10.26
CA TYR A 146 3.64 3.40 9.32
C TYR A 146 2.40 2.78 10.01
N ARG A 147 1.22 3.33 9.71
CA ARG A 147 -0.08 2.91 10.25
C ARG A 147 -1.15 2.75 9.16
N SER A 148 -1.97 1.70 9.28
CA SER A 148 -3.19 1.41 8.53
C SER A 148 -3.71 0.02 8.94
N HIS A 149 -5.00 -0.22 8.85
CA HIS A 149 -5.56 -1.57 8.95
C HIS A 149 -5.60 -2.21 7.55
N HIS A 150 -4.93 -3.34 7.37
CA HIS A 150 -4.85 -4.04 6.09
C HIS A 150 -5.68 -5.31 6.13
N LEU A 151 -6.72 -5.39 5.30
CA LEU A 151 -7.50 -6.60 5.07
C LEU A 151 -6.99 -7.25 3.78
N LYS A 152 -6.56 -8.51 3.82
CA LYS A 152 -6.12 -9.26 2.64
C LYS A 152 -7.24 -10.18 2.18
N LEU A 153 -7.83 -9.84 1.04
CA LEU A 153 -8.98 -10.53 0.47
C LEU A 153 -8.54 -11.44 -0.67
N LYS A 154 -9.12 -12.63 -0.73
CA LYS A 154 -9.09 -13.53 -1.87
C LYS A 154 -10.43 -13.39 -2.59
N PHE A 155 -10.38 -12.92 -3.82
CA PHE A 155 -11.56 -12.65 -4.63
C PHE A 155 -12.36 -13.93 -4.89
N THR A 156 -13.68 -13.81 -4.76
CA THR A 156 -14.68 -14.84 -5.06
C THR A 156 -15.46 -14.34 -6.26
N GLY A 157 -15.12 -14.83 -7.45
CA GLY A 157 -15.77 -14.46 -8.70
C GLY A 157 -17.01 -15.31 -8.97
N SER A 158 -17.91 -14.77 -9.80
CA SER A 158 -19.06 -15.49 -10.34
C SER A 158 -19.34 -15.02 -11.77
N GLY A 159 -19.96 -15.86 -12.59
CA GLY A 159 -20.25 -15.56 -13.99
C GLY A 159 -19.00 -15.18 -14.78
N GLU A 160 -19.06 -14.07 -15.52
CA GLU A 160 -17.98 -13.61 -16.41
C GLU A 160 -16.62 -13.36 -15.71
N VAL A 161 -16.59 -13.21 -14.38
CA VAL A 161 -15.34 -12.95 -13.62
C VAL A 161 -14.90 -14.14 -12.77
N GLU A 162 -15.55 -15.30 -12.91
CA GLU A 162 -15.22 -16.51 -12.15
C GLU A 162 -13.77 -16.96 -12.35
N HIS A 163 -13.23 -16.82 -13.56
CA HIS A 163 -11.84 -17.17 -13.88
C HIS A 163 -10.79 -16.30 -13.17
N PHE A 164 -11.18 -15.17 -12.59
CA PHE A 164 -10.31 -14.35 -11.73
C PHE A 164 -10.40 -14.75 -10.24
N SER A 165 -11.19 -15.75 -9.89
CA SER A 165 -11.30 -16.24 -8.52
C SER A 165 -9.93 -16.62 -7.95
N GLY A 166 -9.76 -16.34 -6.66
CA GLY A 166 -8.50 -16.58 -5.97
C GLY A 166 -7.45 -15.48 -6.11
N ARG A 167 -7.67 -14.46 -6.96
CA ARG A 167 -6.80 -13.27 -7.03
C ARG A 167 -6.85 -12.51 -5.71
N ARG A 168 -5.69 -12.03 -5.26
CA ARG A 168 -5.52 -11.40 -3.95
C ARG A 168 -5.57 -9.90 -4.08
N ILE A 169 -6.41 -9.25 -3.28
CA ILE A 169 -6.57 -7.80 -3.24
C ILE A 169 -6.45 -7.34 -1.79
N GLU A 170 -5.68 -6.30 -1.55
CA GLU A 170 -5.54 -5.69 -0.23
C GLU A 170 -6.50 -4.50 -0.10
N VAL A 171 -7.27 -4.43 0.98
CA VAL A 171 -8.05 -3.24 1.35
C VAL A 171 -7.34 -2.57 2.52
N GLN A 172 -6.91 -1.33 2.32
CA GLN A 172 -6.24 -0.52 3.34
C GLN A 172 -7.22 0.50 3.91
N VAL A 173 -7.54 0.38 5.18
CA VAL A 173 -8.38 1.35 5.91
C VAL A 173 -7.47 2.18 6.80
N ARG A 174 -7.61 3.50 6.77
CA ARG A 174 -6.79 4.41 7.58
C ARG A 174 -7.50 5.74 7.78
N THR A 175 -6.99 6.54 8.71
CA THR A 175 -7.45 7.92 8.89
C THR A 175 -6.79 8.89 7.91
N GLN A 176 -7.28 10.13 7.88
CA GLN A 176 -6.64 11.21 7.12
C GLN A 176 -5.23 11.52 7.63
N LEU A 177 -5.00 11.58 8.95
CA LEU A 177 -3.66 11.85 9.50
C LEU A 177 -2.66 10.75 9.11
N GLN A 178 -3.06 9.48 9.23
CA GLN A 178 -2.25 8.34 8.81
C GLN A 178 -1.97 8.36 7.29
N HIS A 179 -2.92 8.85 6.49
CA HIS A 179 -2.69 9.04 5.07
C HIS A 179 -1.68 10.15 4.78
N THR A 180 -1.88 11.33 5.37
CA THR A 180 -1.01 12.50 5.21
C THR A 180 0.42 12.14 5.58
N TRP A 181 0.60 11.46 6.72
CA TRP A 181 1.90 10.92 7.14
C TRP A 181 2.53 10.04 6.06
N ALA A 182 1.78 9.04 5.55
CA ALA A 182 2.30 8.10 4.57
C ALA A 182 2.65 8.79 3.24
N THR A 183 1.89 9.82 2.84
CA THR A 183 2.16 10.62 1.64
C THR A 183 3.40 11.49 1.83
N ALA A 184 3.56 12.14 2.98
CA ALA A 184 4.73 12.96 3.30
C ALA A 184 6.03 12.15 3.27
N VAL A 185 6.03 10.96 3.89
CA VAL A 185 7.19 10.04 3.86
C VAL A 185 7.54 9.62 2.43
N GLU A 186 6.54 9.32 1.60
CA GLU A 186 6.75 8.96 0.20
C GLU A 186 7.31 10.13 -0.63
N ALA A 187 6.79 11.35 -0.41
CA ALA A 187 7.23 12.54 -1.14
C ALA A 187 8.66 12.93 -0.77
N VAL A 188 8.98 13.00 0.52
CA VAL A 188 10.34 13.31 1.00
C VAL A 188 11.33 12.22 0.55
N GLY A 189 10.96 10.94 0.68
CA GLY A 189 11.80 9.84 0.20
C GLY A 189 12.09 9.94 -1.30
N LEU A 190 11.11 10.33 -2.12
CA LEU A 190 11.29 10.53 -3.55
C LEU A 190 12.29 11.66 -3.86
N ILE A 191 12.14 12.82 -3.24
CA ILE A 191 13.02 13.99 -3.45
C ILE A 191 14.46 13.65 -3.06
N ARG A 192 14.62 12.90 -1.97
CA ARG A 192 15.92 12.51 -1.43
C ARG A 192 16.54 11.29 -2.12
N GLY A 193 15.78 10.58 -2.96
CA GLY A 193 16.20 9.29 -3.51
C GLY A 193 16.36 8.19 -2.45
N GLU A 194 15.67 8.31 -1.31
CA GLU A 194 15.78 7.41 -0.14
C GLU A 194 14.51 6.55 0.01
N ASP A 195 14.65 5.32 0.53
CA ASP A 195 13.52 4.43 0.84
C ASP A 195 13.04 4.61 2.29
N LEU A 196 12.70 5.85 2.67
CA LEU A 196 12.33 6.20 4.04
C LEU A 196 11.19 5.33 4.57
N LYS A 197 10.18 5.07 3.73
CA LYS A 197 9.06 4.18 4.07
C LYS A 197 9.51 2.72 4.31
N GLY A 198 10.58 2.30 3.64
CA GLY A 198 11.23 1.01 3.83
C GLY A 198 12.18 0.97 5.03
N GLY A 199 12.33 2.07 5.77
CA GLY A 199 13.23 2.19 6.91
C GLY A 199 14.70 2.41 6.52
N ALA A 200 14.98 2.88 5.30
CA ALA A 200 16.34 3.12 4.83
C ALA A 200 16.50 4.56 4.33
N GLY A 201 17.56 5.24 4.78
CA GLY A 201 17.86 6.63 4.45
C GLY A 201 18.45 7.37 5.65
N ASN A 202 18.33 8.70 5.64
CA ASN A 202 18.87 9.54 6.71
C ASN A 202 18.17 9.26 8.06
N GLY A 203 18.96 9.04 9.12
CA GLY A 203 18.45 8.67 10.45
C GLY A 203 17.60 9.74 11.12
N ASP A 204 17.93 11.02 10.95
CA ASP A 204 17.14 12.13 11.50
C ASP A 204 15.76 12.19 10.83
N TRP A 205 15.67 11.97 9.51
CA TRP A 205 14.39 11.90 8.80
C TRP A 205 13.54 10.71 9.24
N LEU A 206 14.15 9.52 9.38
CA LEU A 206 13.46 8.33 9.89
C LEU A 206 12.90 8.59 11.30
N ARG A 207 13.71 9.20 12.16
CA ARG A 207 13.32 9.57 13.52
C ARG A 207 12.19 10.61 13.52
N LEU A 208 12.31 11.67 12.72
CA LEU A 208 11.27 12.69 12.61
C LEU A 208 9.92 12.06 12.26
N PHE A 209 9.88 11.19 11.25
CA PHE A 209 8.63 10.55 10.82
C PHE A 209 8.08 9.57 11.87
N GLU A 210 8.94 8.82 12.57
CA GLU A 210 8.53 7.99 13.71
C GLU A 210 7.82 8.83 14.79
N LEU A 211 8.40 9.97 15.15
CA LEU A 211 7.87 10.84 16.20
C LEU A 211 6.56 11.53 15.76
N VAL A 212 6.49 12.03 14.53
CA VAL A 212 5.26 12.64 13.98
C VAL A 212 4.14 11.61 13.92
N SER A 213 4.44 10.36 13.54
CA SER A 213 3.44 9.27 13.60
C SER A 213 2.93 9.04 15.03
N SER A 214 3.82 9.14 16.02
CA SER A 214 3.46 8.97 17.43
C SER A 214 2.63 10.14 17.98
N GLU A 215 2.91 11.39 17.56
CA GLU A 215 2.03 12.53 17.86
C GLU A 215 0.64 12.37 17.25
N PHE A 216 0.55 11.93 15.98
CA PHE A 216 -0.75 11.65 15.35
C PHE A 216 -1.49 10.52 16.07
N ALA A 217 -0.78 9.48 16.49
CA ALA A 217 -1.37 8.38 17.24
C ALA A 217 -1.99 8.86 18.56
N GLU A 218 -1.28 9.67 19.34
CA GLU A 218 -1.84 10.23 20.58
C GLU A 218 -3.07 11.11 20.32
N HIS A 219 -3.04 11.96 19.28
CA HIS A 219 -4.21 12.74 18.88
C HIS A 219 -5.41 11.86 18.46
N GLU A 220 -5.14 10.68 17.92
CA GLU A 220 -6.14 9.68 17.53
C GLU A 220 -6.48 8.68 18.65
N ASN A 221 -6.04 8.90 19.90
CA ASN A 221 -6.18 7.98 21.04
C ASN A 221 -5.64 6.57 20.76
N CYS A 222 -4.57 6.47 19.98
CA CYS A 222 -3.86 5.23 19.65
C CYS A 222 -2.48 5.20 20.33
N SER A 223 -1.94 4.00 20.54
CA SER A 223 -0.61 3.84 21.11
C SER A 223 0.48 4.39 20.19
N PRO A 224 1.49 5.12 20.72
CA PRO A 224 2.62 5.62 19.93
C PRO A 224 3.50 4.46 19.44
N VAL A 225 4.51 4.76 18.61
CA VAL A 225 5.52 3.75 18.25
C VAL A 225 6.26 3.32 19.52
N PRO A 226 6.50 2.00 19.75
CA PRO A 226 7.22 1.54 20.92
C PRO A 226 8.58 2.22 21.09
N GLY A 227 8.84 2.78 22.27
CA GLY A 227 10.08 3.49 22.59
C GLY A 227 10.09 4.98 22.23
N ALA A 228 9.07 5.49 21.56
CA ALA A 228 8.95 6.94 21.32
C ALA A 228 8.69 7.69 22.64
N PRO A 229 9.33 8.86 22.86
CA PRO A 229 9.01 9.74 23.99
C PRO A 229 7.52 10.14 23.98
N VAL A 230 7.00 10.51 25.14
CA VAL A 230 5.58 10.86 25.32
C VAL A 230 5.45 12.34 25.65
N GLY A 231 4.44 13.01 25.09
CA GLY A 231 4.11 14.40 25.44
C GLY A 231 5.19 15.42 25.06
N ARG A 232 5.56 16.29 26.01
CA ARG A 232 6.42 17.46 25.75
C ARG A 232 7.82 17.10 25.22
N PRO A 233 8.54 16.10 25.77
CA PRO A 233 9.83 15.67 25.20
C PRO A 233 9.76 15.32 23.70
N ARG A 234 8.72 14.60 23.27
CA ARG A 234 8.56 14.22 21.85
C ARG A 234 8.35 15.44 20.96
N ARG A 235 7.48 16.36 21.36
CA ARG A 235 7.26 17.62 20.64
C ARG A 235 8.53 18.45 20.53
N GLN A 236 9.33 18.50 21.58
CA GLN A 236 10.61 19.20 21.55
C GLN A 236 11.58 18.56 20.57
N GLU A 237 11.71 17.23 20.59
CA GLU A 237 12.58 16.50 19.65
C GLU A 237 12.14 16.69 18.19
N ILE A 238 10.83 16.72 17.91
CA ILE A 238 10.29 17.04 16.58
C ILE A 238 10.72 18.45 16.14
N LEU A 239 10.58 19.46 17.01
CA LEU A 239 10.98 20.83 16.68
C LEU A 239 12.49 20.95 16.46
N ASP A 240 13.30 20.21 17.22
CA ASP A 240 14.75 20.20 17.06
C ASP A 240 15.18 19.51 15.75
N LEU A 241 14.50 18.43 15.38
CA LEU A 241 14.68 17.76 14.09
C LEU A 241 14.25 18.64 12.92
N ASP A 242 13.09 19.29 13.02
CA ASP A 242 12.59 20.19 11.98
C ASP A 242 13.55 21.36 11.74
N ARG A 243 14.06 22.01 12.80
CA ARG A 243 15.07 23.07 12.68
C ARG A 243 16.35 22.63 11.99
N ARG A 244 16.78 21.37 12.20
CA ARG A 244 17.99 20.81 11.56
C ARG A 244 17.75 20.42 10.10
N LEU A 245 16.58 19.87 9.81
CA LEU A 245 16.24 19.29 8.50
C LEU A 245 15.58 20.28 7.54
N GLY A 246 14.98 21.36 8.05
CA GLY A 246 14.09 22.22 7.29
C GLY A 246 12.87 21.45 6.79
N ALA A 247 12.31 20.56 7.63
CA ALA A 247 11.35 19.56 7.17
C ALA A 247 10.00 20.17 6.79
N ALA A 248 9.48 21.10 7.59
CA ALA A 248 8.26 21.85 7.28
C ALA A 248 8.40 22.61 5.95
N ALA A 249 9.47 23.38 5.79
CA ALA A 249 9.76 24.09 4.54
C ALA A 249 9.88 23.15 3.33
N THR A 250 10.48 21.97 3.52
CA THR A 250 10.56 20.94 2.47
C THR A 250 9.17 20.46 2.05
N LEU A 251 8.26 20.25 3.01
CA LEU A 251 6.90 19.78 2.74
C LEU A 251 6.01 20.87 2.15
N ASP A 252 6.14 22.12 2.60
CA ASP A 252 5.39 23.27 2.07
C ASP A 252 5.72 23.55 0.60
N ASN A 253 6.96 23.31 0.18
CA ASN A 253 7.36 23.43 -1.23
C ASN A 253 6.77 22.34 -2.14
N LEU A 254 6.01 21.37 -1.59
CA LEU A 254 5.40 20.26 -2.33
C LEU A 254 3.88 20.37 -2.46
N SER A 255 3.24 21.26 -1.70
CA SER A 255 1.80 21.54 -1.74
C SER A 255 1.47 22.62 -2.77
#